data_AF-A0A1G6BAI0-F1
#
_entry.id   AF-A0A1G6BAI0-F1
#
_cell.length_a   1.000
_cell.length_b   1.000
_cell.length_c   1.000
_cell.angle_alpha   90.00
_cell.angle_beta   90.00
_cell.angle_gamma   90.00
#
_symmetry.space_group_name_H-M   'P 1'
#
loop_
_entity.id
_entity.type
_entity.pdbx_description
1 polymer ?
#
loop_
_entity_poly.entity_id
_entity_poly.type
_entity_poly.pdbx_seq_one_letter_code
_entity_poly.pdbx_strand_id
1 'polypeptide(L)'
;MADEKVDEVKSEAENADVPQKEPENLVVDGYEFLSAEDVKKAELDKQKIEIIGKKIHSTKVSDLEAVYEKAITNKIFSTPIGWYYLAKLRDKLIGAGVKEEDLIPIPINLKITKVDLKDEYHPRQYITPPPPKKKKNVKAVVFVMGVMNLILLAMVIAMFFIALSAESDNIINYKQNVTNRYAEWEDSLKEREKAVRIKERDLKIQDDTDYGKDIDIDESE
;
A
#
# COMPACT_ATOMS: atom_id res chain seq x y z
N MET A 1 -70.28 -18.67 69.71
CA MET A 1 -69.35 -19.18 70.75
C MET A 1 -68.77 -20.48 70.21
N ALA A 2 -67.46 -20.71 70.42
CA ALA A 2 -66.55 -21.66 69.74
C ALA A 2 -65.86 -21.00 68.53
N ASP A 3 -64.67 -20.40 68.69
CA ASP A 3 -63.31 -20.97 68.91
C ASP A 3 -62.70 -21.42 67.57
N GLU A 4 -61.72 -20.71 67.00
CA GLU A 4 -60.29 -20.63 67.33
C GLU A 4 -59.44 -21.64 66.53
N LYS A 5 -58.59 -21.12 65.61
CA LYS A 5 -57.29 -21.62 65.09
C LYS A 5 -57.25 -23.04 64.47
N VAL A 6 -56.51 -23.41 63.44
CA VAL A 6 -55.21 -23.07 62.83
C VAL A 6 -55.31 -23.56 61.37
N ASP A 7 -54.60 -22.95 60.43
CA ASP A 7 -53.77 -23.65 59.41
C ASP A 7 -53.29 -22.64 58.36
N GLU A 8 -52.22 -21.98 58.76
CA GLU A 8 -51.16 -21.51 57.89
C GLU A 8 -50.55 -22.75 57.21
N VAL A 9 -50.57 -22.79 55.87
CA VAL A 9 -49.49 -23.29 55.00
C VAL A 9 -50.01 -23.32 53.55
N LYS A 10 -49.15 -22.83 52.65
CA LYS A 10 -49.12 -23.05 51.19
C LYS A 10 -49.66 -21.91 50.31
N SER A 11 -48.86 -20.86 50.17
CA SER A 11 -48.81 -20.03 48.96
C SER A 11 -47.38 -19.89 48.46
N GLU A 12 -46.75 -21.03 48.17
CA GLU A 12 -45.65 -21.12 47.22
C GLU A 12 -46.14 -21.97 46.05
N ALA A 13 -46.38 -21.30 44.92
CA ALA A 13 -45.99 -21.71 43.58
C ALA A 13 -46.79 -20.89 42.57
N GLU A 14 -46.10 -20.54 41.49
CA GLU A 14 -46.70 -20.21 40.20
C GLU A 14 -47.05 -18.72 39.98
N ASN A 15 -46.02 -17.93 39.75
CA ASN A 15 -45.99 -17.21 38.48
C ASN A 15 -44.65 -17.42 37.81
N ALA A 16 -44.71 -18.25 36.78
CA ALA A 16 -43.62 -18.72 35.97
C ALA A 16 -42.94 -17.56 35.23
N ASP A 17 -41.64 -17.75 35.03
CA ASP A 17 -40.80 -17.05 34.08
C ASP A 17 -41.57 -16.72 32.79
N VAL A 18 -41.80 -15.43 32.58
CA VAL A 18 -42.10 -14.90 31.25
C VAL A 18 -40.77 -14.53 30.62
N PRO A 19 -40.26 -15.28 29.63
CA PRO A 19 -39.08 -14.87 28.89
C PRO A 19 -39.46 -13.62 28.10
N GLN A 20 -39.04 -12.45 28.59
CA GLN A 20 -39.20 -11.21 27.87
C GLN A 20 -38.30 -11.27 26.64
N LYS A 21 -38.93 -11.38 25.48
CA LYS A 21 -38.34 -11.27 24.16
C LYS A 21 -37.52 -9.98 24.10
N GLU A 22 -36.19 -10.10 24.16
CA GLU A 22 -35.28 -8.96 24.10
C GLU A 22 -35.55 -8.16 22.81
N PRO A 23 -35.65 -6.82 22.87
CA PRO A 23 -35.69 -6.03 21.65
C PRO A 23 -34.36 -6.23 20.92
N GLU A 24 -34.42 -6.90 19.77
CA GLU A 24 -33.30 -7.24 18.86
C GLU A 24 -32.45 -6.05 18.37
N ASN A 25 -32.65 -4.84 18.90
CA ASN A 25 -31.77 -3.69 18.66
C ASN A 25 -31.74 -2.76 19.89
N LEU A 26 -30.70 -2.89 20.71
CA LEU A 26 -30.40 -1.97 21.82
C LEU A 26 -29.69 -0.69 21.33
N VAL A 27 -29.95 -0.27 20.09
CA VAL A 27 -29.23 0.82 19.43
C VAL A 27 -30.14 2.04 19.28
N VAL A 28 -29.72 3.17 19.83
CA VAL A 28 -30.41 4.46 19.68
C VAL A 28 -29.44 5.50 19.15
N ASP A 29 -29.77 6.12 18.01
CA ASP A 29 -29.00 7.22 17.41
C ASP A 29 -27.50 6.91 17.16
N GLY A 30 -27.19 5.62 16.92
CA GLY A 30 -25.82 5.13 16.72
C GLY A 30 -25.08 4.71 18.00
N TYR A 31 -25.71 4.82 19.17
CA TYR A 31 -25.19 4.31 20.44
C TYR A 31 -25.80 2.94 20.76
N GLU A 32 -24.95 1.96 21.05
CA GLU A 32 -25.37 0.64 21.55
C GLU A 32 -25.41 0.67 23.08
N PHE A 33 -26.55 0.28 23.65
CA PHE A 33 -26.79 0.25 25.09
C PHE A 33 -26.77 -1.19 25.61
N LEU A 34 -26.37 -1.34 26.86
CA LEU A 34 -26.32 -2.65 27.54
C LEU A 34 -27.68 -3.05 28.13
N SER A 35 -28.59 -2.10 28.34
CA SER A 35 -29.88 -2.31 29.00
C SER A 35 -31.02 -1.66 28.23
N ALA A 36 -32.17 -2.34 28.14
CA ALA A 36 -33.39 -1.82 27.54
C ALA A 36 -33.95 -0.59 28.30
N GLU A 37 -33.63 -0.45 29.60
CA GLU A 37 -34.00 0.76 30.36
C GLU A 37 -33.24 1.99 29.87
N ASP A 38 -31.96 1.82 29.54
CA ASP A 38 -31.11 2.91 29.07
C ASP A 38 -31.48 3.31 27.63
N VAL A 39 -31.92 2.35 26.81
CA VAL A 39 -32.55 2.61 25.50
C VAL A 39 -33.77 3.52 25.65
N LYS A 40 -34.69 3.20 26.57
CA LYS A 40 -35.88 4.04 26.81
C LYS A 40 -35.51 5.46 27.27
N LYS A 41 -34.53 5.59 28.17
CA LYS A 41 -34.02 6.91 28.59
C LYS A 41 -33.41 7.68 27.43
N ALA A 42 -32.68 7.01 26.55
CA ALA A 42 -32.06 7.58 25.36
C ALA A 42 -33.09 8.09 24.36
N GLU A 43 -34.17 7.33 24.13
CA GLU A 43 -35.30 7.76 23.29
C GLU A 43 -36.00 9.00 23.86
N LEU A 44 -36.25 9.02 25.17
CA LEU A 44 -36.84 10.18 25.84
C LEU A 44 -35.92 11.40 25.73
N ASP A 45 -34.61 11.24 25.92
CA ASP A 45 -33.65 12.33 25.76
C ASP A 45 -33.64 12.85 24.31
N LYS A 46 -33.72 11.96 23.31
CA LYS A 46 -33.85 12.34 21.89
C LYS A 46 -35.12 13.17 21.63
N GLN A 47 -36.26 12.76 22.17
CA GLN A 47 -37.51 13.52 22.03
C GLN A 47 -37.42 14.89 22.73
N LYS A 48 -36.85 14.95 23.94
CA LYS A 48 -36.62 16.22 24.65
C LYS A 48 -35.73 17.17 23.85
N ILE A 49 -34.66 16.65 23.25
CA ILE A 49 -33.75 17.44 22.39
C ILE A 49 -34.51 18.03 21.22
N GLU A 50 -35.37 17.26 20.56
CA GLU A 50 -36.17 17.75 19.42
C GLU A 50 -37.14 18.86 19.85
N ILE A 51 -37.81 18.71 20.99
CA ILE A 51 -38.75 19.71 21.54
C ILE A 51 -38.01 20.99 21.92
N ILE A 52 -36.89 20.87 22.64
CA ILE A 52 -36.07 22.00 23.05
C ILE A 52 -35.50 22.71 21.81
N GLY A 53 -35.00 21.95 20.83
CA GLY A 53 -34.48 22.46 19.56
C GLY A 53 -35.52 23.26 18.79
N LYS A 54 -36.78 22.82 18.75
CA LYS A 54 -37.90 23.57 18.12
C LYS A 54 -38.25 24.85 18.87
N LYS A 55 -38.11 24.88 20.20
CA LYS A 55 -38.47 26.02 21.05
C LYS A 55 -37.39 27.11 21.09
N ILE A 56 -36.13 26.75 20.85
CA ILE A 56 -35.01 27.71 20.84
C ILE A 56 -35.07 28.52 19.55
N HIS A 57 -35.31 29.83 19.69
CA HIS A 57 -35.05 30.78 18.63
C HIS A 57 -33.53 30.90 18.51
N SER A 58 -32.96 30.22 17.50
CA SER A 58 -31.52 29.94 17.36
C SER A 58 -30.60 31.17 17.19
N THR A 59 -31.11 32.37 17.42
CA THR A 59 -30.43 33.63 17.09
C THR A 59 -29.92 34.39 18.32
N LYS A 60 -30.44 34.12 19.53
CA LYS A 60 -30.03 34.84 20.74
C LYS A 60 -29.11 33.99 21.61
N VAL A 61 -27.91 34.50 21.89
CA VAL A 61 -26.91 33.84 22.74
C VAL A 61 -27.45 33.63 24.16
N SER A 62 -28.12 34.63 24.71
CA SER A 62 -28.70 34.58 26.06
C SER A 62 -29.78 33.50 26.23
N ASP A 63 -30.62 33.27 25.20
CA ASP A 63 -31.64 32.20 25.26
C ASP A 63 -30.97 30.82 25.28
N LEU A 64 -29.86 30.67 24.56
CA LEU A 64 -29.11 29.44 24.45
C LEU A 64 -28.36 29.12 25.76
N GLU A 65 -27.79 30.14 26.38
CA GLU A 65 -27.15 30.08 27.70
C GLU A 65 -28.16 29.68 28.79
N ALA A 66 -29.31 30.35 28.84
CA ALA A 66 -30.36 30.03 29.80
C ALA A 66 -30.89 28.60 29.67
N VAL A 67 -30.95 28.06 28.44
CA VAL A 67 -31.31 26.65 28.22
C VAL A 67 -30.19 25.73 28.68
N TYR A 68 -28.93 26.04 28.37
CA TYR A 68 -27.78 25.25 28.80
C TYR A 68 -27.72 25.12 30.33
N GLU A 69 -27.78 26.25 31.04
CA GLU A 69 -27.78 26.28 32.50
C GLU A 69 -28.96 25.49 33.08
N LYS A 70 -30.18 25.76 32.61
CA LYS A 70 -31.38 25.04 33.08
C LYS A 70 -31.31 23.54 32.81
N ALA A 71 -30.74 23.14 31.68
CA ALA A 71 -30.61 21.73 31.33
C ALA A 71 -29.64 20.98 32.26
N ILE A 72 -28.55 21.64 32.66
CA ILE A 72 -27.59 21.09 33.61
C ILE A 72 -28.15 21.10 35.03
N THR A 73 -28.67 22.22 35.51
CA THR A 73 -29.19 22.36 36.88
C THR A 73 -30.32 21.36 37.15
N ASN A 74 -31.23 21.17 36.19
CA ASN A 74 -32.34 20.22 36.32
C ASN A 74 -31.98 18.78 35.93
N LYS A 75 -30.73 18.51 35.52
CA LYS A 75 -30.28 17.20 35.05
C LYS A 75 -31.25 16.56 34.05
N ILE A 76 -31.68 17.36 33.06
CA ILE A 76 -32.72 16.95 32.08
C ILE A 76 -32.26 15.71 31.28
N PHE A 77 -30.96 15.60 31.07
CA PHE A 77 -30.29 14.59 30.27
C PHE A 77 -29.45 13.67 31.14
N SER A 78 -29.64 12.36 30.99
CA SER A 78 -28.91 11.34 31.74
C SER A 78 -28.16 10.36 30.84
N THR A 79 -28.30 10.49 29.52
CA THR A 79 -27.71 9.56 28.53
C THR A 79 -26.59 10.21 27.71
N PRO A 80 -25.73 9.40 27.07
CA PRO A 80 -24.66 9.90 26.20
C PRO A 80 -25.16 10.83 25.08
N ILE A 81 -26.34 10.55 24.53
CA ILE A 81 -27.00 11.36 23.49
C ILE A 81 -27.32 12.76 24.02
N GLY A 82 -27.83 12.84 25.25
CA GLY A 82 -28.11 14.10 25.92
C GLY A 82 -26.84 14.89 26.26
N TRP A 83 -25.76 14.23 26.69
CA TRP A 83 -24.48 14.92 26.94
C TRP A 83 -23.86 15.44 25.64
N TYR A 84 -23.97 14.69 24.54
CA TYR A 84 -23.54 15.17 23.23
C TYR A 84 -24.28 16.46 22.82
N TYR A 85 -25.59 16.53 23.06
CA TYR A 85 -26.36 17.74 22.81
C TYR A 85 -25.91 18.92 23.69
N LEU A 86 -25.66 18.69 24.99
CA LEU A 86 -25.12 19.72 25.89
C LEU A 86 -23.73 20.20 25.44
N ALA A 87 -22.86 19.29 25.02
CA ALA A 87 -21.54 19.63 24.49
C ALA A 87 -21.66 20.49 23.23
N LYS A 88 -22.54 20.12 22.30
CA LYS A 88 -22.84 20.92 21.10
C LYS A 88 -23.40 22.30 21.43
N LEU A 89 -24.19 22.41 22.50
CA LEU A 89 -24.72 23.69 22.96
C LEU A 89 -23.61 24.57 23.56
N ARG A 90 -22.70 23.96 24.34
CA ARG A 90 -21.51 24.61 24.89
C ARG A 90 -20.59 25.13 23.79
N ASP A 91 -20.32 24.34 22.76
CA ASP A 91 -19.48 24.75 21.62
C ASP A 91 -20.07 25.95 20.87
N LYS A 92 -21.41 26.00 20.75
CA LYS A 92 -22.11 27.17 20.16
C LYS A 92 -21.98 28.42 21.03
N LEU A 93 -22.02 28.30 22.36
CA LEU A 93 -21.81 29.43 23.28
C LEU A 93 -20.39 29.97 23.18
N ILE A 94 -19.41 29.07 23.15
CA ILE A 94 -18.00 29.44 22.97
C ILE A 94 -17.80 30.12 21.61
N GLY A 95 -18.37 29.56 20.54
CA GLY A 95 -18.34 30.16 19.20
C GLY A 95 -19.03 31.53 19.12
N ALA A 96 -19.97 31.83 20.02
CA ALA A 96 -20.65 33.12 20.12
C ALA A 96 -19.91 34.15 21.00
N GLY A 97 -18.78 33.79 21.61
CA GLY A 97 -17.93 34.68 22.40
C GLY A 97 -18.09 34.57 23.92
N VAL A 98 -18.81 33.56 24.43
CA VAL A 98 -18.87 33.27 25.88
C VAL A 98 -17.58 32.58 26.31
N LYS A 99 -16.99 33.00 27.44
CA LYS A 99 -15.76 32.41 27.97
C LYS A 99 -16.04 31.03 28.55
N GLU A 100 -15.06 30.13 28.43
CA GLU A 100 -15.19 28.77 28.95
C GLU A 100 -15.31 28.71 30.49
N GLU A 101 -14.69 29.67 31.17
CA GLU A 101 -14.65 29.80 32.64
C GLU A 101 -16.01 30.15 33.26
N ASP A 102 -16.85 30.88 32.52
CA ASP A 102 -18.17 31.31 32.98
C ASP A 102 -19.22 30.19 32.81
N LEU A 103 -18.91 29.16 32.03
CA LEU A 103 -19.84 28.07 31.71
C LEU A 103 -19.81 26.96 32.75
N ILE A 104 -20.99 26.58 33.24
CA ILE A 104 -21.14 25.43 34.14
C ILE A 104 -20.63 24.15 33.43
N PRO A 105 -19.72 23.38 34.04
CA PRO A 105 -19.23 22.13 33.45
C PRO A 105 -20.33 21.07 33.40
N ILE A 106 -20.32 20.22 32.36
CA ILE A 106 -21.30 19.14 32.20
C ILE A 106 -20.99 18.03 33.24
N PRO A 107 -21.92 17.72 34.17
CA PRO A 107 -21.67 16.72 35.20
C PRO A 107 -21.79 15.30 34.63
N ILE A 108 -20.70 14.53 34.73
CA ILE A 108 -20.70 13.10 34.40
C ILE A 108 -21.01 12.32 35.67
N ASN A 109 -22.22 11.77 35.79
CA ASN A 109 -22.66 11.00 36.96
C ASN A 109 -22.24 9.52 36.90
N LEU A 110 -21.15 9.20 36.19
CA LEU A 110 -20.61 7.85 36.05
C LEU A 110 -19.19 7.82 36.54
N LYS A 111 -18.90 6.86 37.42
CA LYS A 111 -17.53 6.58 37.84
C LYS A 111 -16.85 5.77 36.74
N ILE A 112 -15.94 6.39 36.00
CA ILE A 112 -15.10 5.74 34.97
C ILE A 112 -13.88 5.06 35.65
N THR A 113 -14.06 4.49 36.84
CA THR A 113 -13.04 3.65 37.46
C THR A 113 -13.12 2.29 36.78
N LYS A 114 -11.97 1.86 36.22
CA LYS A 114 -11.71 0.58 35.53
C LYS A 114 -12.87 -0.39 35.69
N VAL A 115 -13.66 -0.51 34.63
CA VAL A 115 -14.66 -1.54 34.54
C VAL A 115 -13.88 -2.85 34.57
N ASP A 116 -13.85 -3.48 35.73
CA ASP A 116 -13.37 -4.85 35.89
C ASP A 116 -14.45 -5.72 35.25
N LEU A 117 -14.50 -5.68 33.91
CA LEU A 117 -15.28 -6.60 33.11
C LEU A 117 -14.72 -7.97 33.47
N LYS A 118 -15.46 -8.68 34.33
CA LYS A 118 -15.08 -10.02 34.82
C LYS A 118 -14.81 -11.01 33.70
N ASP A 119 -15.22 -10.68 32.48
CA ASP A 119 -14.81 -11.35 31.27
C ASP A 119 -14.16 -10.32 30.34
N GLU A 120 -12.93 -10.63 29.97
CA GLU A 120 -12.06 -10.07 28.94
C GLU A 120 -12.78 -9.30 27.81
N TYR A 121 -13.23 -8.08 28.09
CA TYR A 121 -13.70 -7.14 27.08
C TYR A 121 -12.46 -6.56 26.39
N HIS A 122 -11.91 -7.33 25.47
CA HIS A 122 -11.15 -6.74 24.39
C HIS A 122 -12.15 -5.99 23.51
N PRO A 123 -12.13 -4.64 23.48
CA PRO A 123 -12.88 -3.94 22.45
C PRO A 123 -12.39 -4.51 21.13
N ARG A 124 -13.23 -5.27 20.42
CA ARG A 124 -12.94 -5.67 19.05
C ARG A 124 -12.74 -4.36 18.33
N GLN A 125 -11.48 -4.00 18.09
CA GLN A 125 -11.15 -2.87 17.26
C GLN A 125 -11.81 -3.21 15.92
N TYR A 126 -12.93 -2.55 15.63
CA TYR A 126 -13.57 -2.58 14.32
C TYR A 126 -12.67 -1.76 13.39
N ILE A 127 -11.43 -2.20 13.22
CA ILE A 127 -10.70 -1.91 12.00
C ILE A 127 -11.52 -2.64 10.96
N THR A 128 -12.46 -1.93 10.32
CA THR A 128 -13.07 -2.41 9.10
C THR A 128 -11.89 -2.84 8.23
N PRO A 129 -11.74 -4.13 7.91
CA PRO A 129 -10.60 -4.55 7.11
C PRO A 129 -10.63 -3.68 5.85
N PRO A 130 -9.51 -3.05 5.46
CA PRO A 130 -9.48 -2.23 4.26
C PRO A 130 -10.12 -3.04 3.13
N PRO A 131 -10.97 -2.43 2.29
CA PRO A 131 -11.76 -3.15 1.30
C PRO A 131 -10.82 -4.09 0.53
N PRO A 132 -11.23 -5.36 0.30
CA PRO A 132 -10.32 -6.37 -0.22
C PRO A 132 -9.68 -5.86 -1.50
N LYS A 133 -8.35 -5.63 -1.44
CA LYS A 133 -7.58 -5.12 -2.58
C LYS A 133 -7.89 -6.04 -3.76
N LYS A 134 -8.44 -5.47 -4.84
CA LYS A 134 -8.78 -6.21 -6.07
C LYS A 134 -7.62 -7.12 -6.40
N LYS A 135 -7.88 -8.44 -6.44
CA LYS A 135 -6.87 -9.46 -6.71
C LYS A 135 -6.22 -9.09 -8.04
N LYS A 136 -5.00 -8.53 -8.01
CA LYS A 136 -4.24 -8.26 -9.23
C LYS A 136 -4.09 -9.60 -9.93
N ASN A 137 -4.30 -9.66 -11.25
CA ASN A 137 -4.21 -10.88 -12.04
C ASN A 137 -2.75 -11.38 -12.04
N VAL A 138 -2.34 -12.09 -10.98
CA VAL A 138 -0.97 -12.56 -10.76
C VAL A 138 -0.51 -13.41 -11.94
N LYS A 139 -1.42 -14.17 -12.54
CA LYS A 139 -1.16 -14.95 -13.77
C LYS A 139 -0.70 -14.07 -14.94
N ALA A 140 -1.32 -12.90 -15.13
CA ALA A 140 -0.94 -11.98 -16.20
C ALA A 140 0.42 -11.33 -15.93
N VAL A 141 0.70 -10.97 -14.67
CA VAL A 141 2.00 -10.38 -14.29
C VAL A 141 3.12 -11.40 -14.47
N VAL A 142 2.92 -12.66 -14.06
CA VAL A 142 3.91 -13.74 -14.24
C VAL A 142 4.10 -14.07 -15.71
N PHE A 143 3.02 -14.10 -16.51
CA PHE A 143 3.11 -14.31 -17.96
C PHE A 143 3.90 -13.19 -18.66
N VAL A 144 3.61 -11.93 -18.36
CA VAL A 144 4.34 -10.78 -18.91
C VAL A 144 5.81 -10.82 -18.51
N MET A 145 6.11 -11.15 -17.25
CA MET A 145 7.49 -11.27 -16.78
C MET A 145 8.24 -12.43 -17.48
N GLY A 146 7.55 -13.54 -17.74
CA GLY A 146 8.09 -14.68 -18.49
C GLY A 146 8.37 -14.35 -19.96
N VAL A 147 7.42 -13.70 -20.64
CA VAL A 147 7.59 -13.26 -22.03
C VAL A 147 8.73 -12.24 -22.15
N MET A 148 8.83 -11.29 -21.21
CA MET A 148 9.93 -10.32 -21.18
C MET A 148 11.30 -11.01 -21.04
N ASN A 149 11.43 -12.01 -20.16
CA ASN A 149 12.67 -12.78 -20.03
C ASN A 149 12.98 -13.64 -21.26
N LEU A 150 11.97 -14.18 -21.95
CA LEU A 150 12.18 -14.94 -23.18
C LEU A 150 12.71 -14.05 -24.32
N ILE A 151 12.20 -12.82 -24.45
CA ILE A 151 12.70 -11.83 -25.42
C ILE A 151 14.16 -11.48 -25.11
N LEU A 152 14.48 -11.25 -23.83
CA LEU A 152 15.84 -11.00 -23.38
C LEU A 152 16.80 -12.14 -23.77
N LEU A 153 16.38 -13.40 -23.55
CA LEU A 153 17.15 -14.59 -23.92
C LEU A 153 17.36 -14.70 -25.43
N ALA A 154 16.32 -14.41 -26.23
CA ALA A 154 16.42 -14.42 -27.69
C ALA A 154 17.44 -13.40 -28.21
N MET A 155 17.57 -12.24 -27.55
CA MET A 155 18.56 -11.22 -27.90
C MET A 155 20.00 -11.69 -27.65
N VAL A 156 20.22 -12.37 -26.54
CA VAL A 156 21.54 -12.97 -26.22
C VAL A 156 21.89 -14.09 -27.22
N ILE A 157 20.91 -14.92 -27.57
CA ILE A 157 21.07 -15.98 -28.57
C ILE A 157 21.39 -15.36 -29.95
N ALA A 158 20.70 -14.30 -30.36
CA ALA A 158 20.97 -13.59 -31.60
C ALA A 158 22.38 -13.00 -31.65
N MET A 159 22.87 -12.43 -30.53
CA MET A 159 24.25 -11.97 -30.41
C MET A 159 25.25 -13.12 -30.59
N PHE A 160 24.95 -14.30 -30.05
CA PHE A 160 25.79 -15.49 -30.20
C PHE A 160 25.79 -16.02 -31.64
N PHE A 161 24.63 -16.04 -32.31
CA PHE A 161 24.54 -16.40 -33.73
C PHE A 161 25.31 -15.43 -34.62
N ILE A 162 25.19 -14.11 -34.38
CA ILE A 162 25.99 -13.12 -35.12
C ILE A 162 27.48 -13.32 -34.83
N ALA A 163 27.88 -13.59 -33.59
CA ALA A 163 29.28 -13.80 -33.25
C ALA A 163 29.87 -15.09 -33.85
N LEU A 164 29.08 -16.16 -33.96
CA LEU A 164 29.52 -17.42 -34.56
C LEU A 164 29.45 -17.40 -36.10
N SER A 165 28.43 -16.76 -36.69
CA SER A 165 28.35 -16.57 -38.14
C SER A 165 29.23 -15.42 -38.64
N ALA A 166 29.69 -14.52 -37.77
CA ALA A 166 30.81 -13.64 -38.04
C ALA A 166 32.10 -14.46 -37.99
N GLU A 167 32.18 -15.40 -38.93
CA GLU A 167 33.36 -16.17 -39.27
C GLU A 167 34.44 -15.19 -39.76
N SER A 168 35.12 -14.51 -38.84
CA SER A 168 36.48 -13.99 -39.03
C SER A 168 36.77 -13.25 -40.34
N ASP A 169 35.77 -12.62 -40.96
CA ASP A 169 35.83 -12.24 -42.38
C ASP A 169 36.72 -11.01 -42.64
N ASN A 170 37.42 -10.53 -41.61
CA ASN A 170 38.34 -9.40 -41.71
C ASN A 170 39.76 -9.68 -41.19
N ILE A 171 40.08 -10.87 -40.66
CA ILE A 171 41.42 -11.07 -40.06
C ILE A 171 42.19 -12.29 -40.58
N ILE A 172 41.53 -13.43 -40.80
CA ILE A 172 42.21 -14.63 -41.33
C ILE A 172 42.44 -14.47 -42.85
N ASN A 173 41.43 -14.02 -43.59
CA ASN A 173 41.54 -13.76 -45.02
C ASN A 173 42.45 -12.56 -45.33
N TYR A 174 42.46 -11.54 -44.45
CA TYR A 174 43.35 -10.38 -44.63
C TYR A 174 44.83 -10.76 -44.56
N LYS A 175 45.20 -11.61 -43.60
CA LYS A 175 46.57 -12.12 -43.51
C LYS A 175 46.93 -12.95 -44.75
N GLN A 176 46.05 -13.84 -45.18
CA GLN A 176 46.32 -14.72 -46.32
C GLN A 176 46.39 -13.96 -47.65
N ASN A 177 45.52 -12.98 -47.88
CA ASN A 177 45.54 -12.13 -49.06
C ASN A 177 46.82 -11.28 -49.10
N VAL A 178 47.23 -10.69 -47.97
CA VAL A 178 48.47 -9.92 -47.89
C VAL A 178 49.69 -10.80 -48.16
N THR A 179 49.78 -11.99 -47.56
CA THR A 179 50.89 -12.92 -47.82
C THR A 179 50.94 -13.40 -49.27
N ASN A 180 49.78 -13.72 -49.88
CA ASN A 180 49.72 -14.10 -51.29
C ASN A 180 50.20 -12.98 -52.22
N ARG A 181 49.89 -11.71 -51.89
CA ARG A 181 50.39 -10.55 -52.66
C ARG A 181 51.89 -10.37 -52.54
N TYR A 182 52.48 -10.63 -51.38
CA TYR A 182 53.95 -10.61 -51.23
C TYR A 182 54.61 -11.74 -52.01
N ALA A 183 54.07 -12.96 -51.97
CA ALA A 183 54.59 -14.08 -52.75
C ALA A 183 54.50 -13.83 -54.26
N GLU A 184 53.34 -13.33 -54.74
CA GLU A 184 53.14 -12.95 -56.15
C GLU A 184 54.10 -11.82 -56.58
N TRP A 185 54.35 -10.85 -55.69
CA TRP A 185 55.29 -9.76 -55.95
C TRP A 185 56.73 -10.25 -56.02
N GLU A 186 57.15 -11.13 -55.11
CA GLU A 186 58.49 -11.74 -55.10
C GLU A 186 58.75 -12.54 -56.38
N ASP A 187 57.78 -13.34 -56.82
CA ASP A 187 57.87 -14.08 -58.09
C ASP A 187 58.02 -13.12 -59.29
N SER A 188 57.27 -12.02 -59.32
CA SER A 188 57.37 -11.02 -60.39
C SER A 188 58.70 -10.27 -60.42
N LEU A 189 59.32 -10.04 -59.26
CA LEU A 189 60.64 -9.43 -59.14
C LEU A 189 61.72 -10.40 -59.63
N LYS A 190 61.64 -11.66 -59.22
CA LYS A 190 62.57 -12.71 -59.65
C LYS A 190 62.53 -12.94 -61.17
N GLU A 191 61.35 -12.90 -61.77
CA GLU A 191 61.19 -12.98 -63.22
C GLU A 191 61.83 -11.77 -63.93
N ARG A 192 61.64 -10.56 -63.39
CA ARG A 192 62.25 -9.33 -63.92
C ARG A 192 63.77 -9.34 -63.78
N GLU A 193 64.32 -9.71 -62.64
CA GLU A 193 65.76 -9.84 -62.43
C GLU A 193 66.36 -10.88 -63.37
N LYS A 194 65.70 -12.03 -63.56
CA LYS A 194 66.14 -13.04 -64.52
C LYS A 194 66.16 -12.49 -65.94
N ALA A 195 65.14 -11.72 -66.33
CA ALA A 195 65.08 -11.08 -67.64
C ALA A 195 66.16 -9.99 -67.81
N VAL A 196 66.47 -9.22 -66.78
CA VAL A 196 67.56 -8.22 -66.78
C VAL A 196 68.92 -8.91 -66.90
N ARG A 197 69.19 -9.95 -66.09
CA ARG A 197 70.43 -10.72 -66.11
C ARG A 197 70.71 -11.36 -67.47
N ILE A 198 69.68 -11.87 -68.14
CA ILE A 198 69.81 -12.41 -69.51
C ILE A 198 70.22 -11.29 -70.49
N LYS A 199 69.57 -10.12 -70.40
CA LYS A 199 69.91 -8.97 -71.25
C LYS A 199 71.31 -8.42 -70.96
N GLU A 200 71.74 -8.34 -69.71
CA GLU A 200 73.09 -7.92 -69.34
C GLU A 200 74.16 -8.88 -69.86
N ARG A 201 73.91 -10.19 -69.74
CA ARG A 201 74.78 -11.23 -70.30
C ARG A 201 74.89 -11.12 -71.83
N ASP A 202 73.76 -10.85 -72.51
CA ASP A 202 73.73 -10.70 -73.97
C ASP A 202 74.40 -9.39 -74.43
N LEU A 203 74.37 -8.32 -73.62
CA LEU A 203 75.02 -7.03 -73.91
C LEU A 203 76.44 -6.87 -73.34
N LYS A 204 76.98 -7.86 -72.60
CA LYS A 204 78.31 -7.81 -71.92
C LYS A 204 78.51 -6.54 -71.07
N ILE A 205 77.47 -6.13 -70.34
CA ILE A 205 77.54 -5.02 -69.39
C ILE A 205 77.97 -5.60 -68.04
N GLN A 206 79.07 -5.10 -67.47
CA GLN A 206 79.46 -5.43 -66.09
C GLN A 206 78.71 -4.49 -65.14
N ASP A 207 77.93 -5.07 -64.24
CA ASP A 207 77.25 -4.35 -63.16
C ASP A 207 78.26 -4.04 -62.05
N ASP A 208 78.65 -2.77 -61.91
CA ASP A 208 79.56 -2.27 -60.85
C ASP A 208 78.77 -1.63 -59.70
N THR A 209 77.69 -2.28 -59.29
CA THR A 209 76.92 -1.87 -58.12
C THR A 209 77.10 -2.86 -56.96
N ASP A 210 77.50 -2.31 -55.81
CA ASP A 210 77.89 -2.98 -54.55
C ASP A 210 76.76 -3.74 -53.83
N TYR A 211 75.69 -4.13 -54.53
CA TYR A 211 74.53 -4.85 -53.98
C TYR A 211 74.51 -6.34 -54.31
N GLY A 212 75.38 -6.81 -55.20
CA GLY A 212 75.43 -8.23 -55.62
C GLY A 212 76.29 -9.14 -54.75
N LYS A 213 77.04 -8.62 -53.77
CA LYS A 213 78.02 -9.40 -53.00
C LYS A 213 77.42 -10.26 -51.88
N ASP A 214 76.20 -9.95 -51.47
CA ASP A 214 75.58 -10.59 -50.30
C ASP A 214 74.61 -11.73 -50.66
N ILE A 215 74.33 -11.94 -51.96
CA ILE A 215 73.33 -12.92 -52.43
C ILE A 215 73.97 -14.30 -52.71
N ASP A 216 75.26 -14.34 -53.04
CA ASP A 216 75.97 -15.58 -53.37
C ASP A 216 76.52 -16.33 -52.14
N ILE A 217 76.20 -15.90 -50.92
CA ILE A 217 76.75 -16.47 -49.67
C ILE A 217 75.81 -17.52 -49.03
N ASP A 218 74.53 -17.60 -49.43
CA ASP A 218 73.54 -18.44 -48.72
C ASP A 218 73.11 -19.73 -49.46
N GLU A 219 73.92 -20.23 -50.40
CA GLU A 219 73.64 -21.51 -51.10
C GLU A 219 74.79 -22.55 -50.99
N SER A 220 75.58 -22.49 -49.90
CA SER A 220 76.53 -23.55 -49.56
C SER A 220 76.69 -23.79 -48.05
N GLU A 221 75.66 -24.35 -47.39
CA GLU A 221 75.73 -25.56 -46.52
C GLU A 221 74.34 -25.97 -46.02
#